data_AF-A0A2G5V4S6-F1
#
_entry.id   AF-A0A2G5V4S6-F1
#
_cell.length_a   1.000
_cell.length_b   1.000
_cell.length_c   1.000
_cell.angle_alpha   90.00
_cell.angle_beta   90.00
_cell.angle_gamma   90.00
#
_symmetry.space_group_name_H-M   'P 1'
#
loop_
_entity.id
_entity.type
_entity.pdbx_description
1 polymer ?
#
loop_
_entity_poly.entity_id
_entity_poly.type
_entity_poly.pdbx_seq_one_letter_code
_entity_poly.pdbx_strand_id
1 'polypeptide(L)'
;MFHRFSILSIFFFLALFLIVNQVNSAPHKQAACEMRLFKTLNTLCNHSGDAEVLHETAMRCCRTNCVLTEMMTACTLDDNSI
;
A
#
# COMPACT_ATOMS: atom_id res chain seq x y z
N MET A 1 -41.87 -0.54 11.63
CA MET A 1 -40.89 0.30 12.36
C MET A 1 -39.48 -0.29 12.32
N PHE A 2 -39.29 -1.59 12.58
CA PHE A 2 -37.98 -2.28 12.58
C PHE A 2 -37.11 -2.11 11.32
N HIS A 3 -37.71 -2.13 10.13
CA HIS A 3 -36.96 -2.03 8.87
C HIS A 3 -36.26 -0.68 8.68
N ARG A 4 -36.86 0.41 9.19
CA ARG A 4 -36.28 1.77 9.09
C ARG A 4 -35.07 1.93 10.02
N PHE A 5 -35.12 1.35 11.22
CA PHE A 5 -33.99 1.34 12.14
C PHE A 5 -32.81 0.50 11.62
N SER A 6 -33.09 -0.63 10.98
CA SER A 6 -32.06 -1.48 10.36
C SER A 6 -31.31 -0.76 9.24
N ILE A 7 -32.03 -0.03 8.37
CA ILE A 7 -31.41 0.72 7.27
C ILE A 7 -30.51 1.85 7.81
N LEU A 8 -30.98 2.61 8.80
CA LEU A 8 -30.19 3.70 9.41
C LEU A 8 -28.90 3.19 10.05
N SER A 9 -28.95 2.01 10.70
CA SER A 9 -27.77 1.34 11.25
C SER A 9 -26.75 1.00 10.17
N ILE A 10 -27.18 0.42 9.05
CA ILE A 10 -26.29 0.06 7.93
C ILE A 10 -25.57 1.31 7.37
N PHE A 11 -26.30 2.41 7.15
CA PHE A 11 -25.70 3.66 6.69
C PHE A 11 -24.69 4.23 7.70
N PHE A 12 -24.97 4.11 8.99
CA PHE A 12 -24.06 4.52 10.05
C PHE A 12 -22.76 3.71 10.04
N PHE A 13 -22.85 2.39 9.90
CA PHE A 13 -21.67 1.52 9.80
C PHE A 13 -20.87 1.79 8.52
N LEU A 14 -21.53 2.02 7.38
CA LEU A 14 -20.84 2.39 6.14
C LEU A 14 -20.12 3.74 6.27
N ALA A 15 -20.74 4.74 6.90
CA ALA A 15 -20.11 6.03 7.15
C ALA A 15 -18.86 5.89 8.04
N LEU A 16 -18.94 5.12 9.12
CA LEU A 16 -17.79 4.83 9.98
C LEU A 16 -16.67 4.12 9.21
N PHE A 17 -17.01 3.15 8.36
CA PHE A 17 -16.02 2.42 7.56
C PHE A 17 -15.29 3.36 6.58
N LEU A 18 -16.02 4.28 5.93
CA LEU A 18 -15.43 5.26 5.03
C LEU A 18 -14.51 6.26 5.77
N ILE A 19 -14.92 6.73 6.95
CA ILE A 19 -14.11 7.64 7.77
C ILE A 19 -12.81 6.93 8.21
N VAL A 20 -12.89 5.69 8.70
CA VAL A 20 -11.71 4.92 9.12
C VAL A 20 -10.75 4.67 7.95
N ASN A 21 -11.27 4.43 6.75
CA ASN A 21 -10.43 4.29 5.54
C ASN A 21 -9.69 5.59 5.19
N GLN A 22 -10.30 6.76 5.36
CA GLN A 22 -9.63 8.03 5.12
C GLN A 22 -8.50 8.32 6.12
N VAL A 23 -8.68 8.00 7.41
CA VAL A 23 -7.63 8.21 8.44
C VAL A 23 -6.42 7.28 8.23
N ASN A 24 -6.58 6.17 7.50
CA ASN A 24 -5.45 5.32 7.10
C ASN A 24 -4.63 5.88 5.93
N SER A 25 -5.15 6.87 5.20
CA SER A 25 -4.47 7.48 4.05
C SER A 25 -3.77 8.81 4.39
N ALA A 26 -3.43 9.05 5.66
CA ALA A 26 -2.71 10.27 6.05
C ALA A 26 -1.29 10.30 5.44
N PRO A 27 -0.80 11.46 4.97
CA PRO A 27 0.50 11.58 4.29
C PRO A 27 1.69 11.09 5.15
N HIS A 28 1.54 11.18 6.47
CA HIS A 28 2.55 10.69 7.42
C HIS A 28 2.66 9.15 7.47
N LYS A 29 1.56 8.44 7.19
CA LYS A 29 1.54 6.97 7.08
C LYS A 29 2.12 6.52 5.74
N GLN A 30 1.97 7.35 4.71
CA GLN A 30 2.49 7.06 3.37
C GLN A 30 4.01 7.09 3.33
N ALA A 31 4.66 8.14 3.84
CA ALA A 31 6.12 8.19 3.92
C ALA A 31 6.71 7.08 4.82
N ALA A 32 6.02 6.73 5.91
CA ALA A 32 6.42 5.62 6.77
C ALA A 32 6.26 4.25 6.10
N CYS A 33 5.22 4.08 5.28
CA CYS A 33 5.01 2.89 4.45
C CYS A 33 6.13 2.76 3.41
N GLU A 34 6.39 3.84 2.67
CA GLU A 34 7.41 3.89 1.60
C GLU A 34 8.77 3.49 2.16
N MET A 35 9.21 4.12 3.26
CA MET A 35 10.50 3.83 3.88
C MET A 35 10.60 2.39 4.40
N ARG A 36 9.55 1.87 5.04
CA ARG A 36 9.54 0.48 5.55
C ARG A 36 9.56 -0.53 4.42
N LEU A 37 8.73 -0.31 3.41
CA LEU A 37 8.58 -1.23 2.28
C LEU A 37 9.82 -1.25 1.41
N PHE A 38 10.44 -0.09 1.14
CA PHE A 38 11.73 0.00 0.47
C PHE A 38 12.81 -0.80 1.22
N LYS A 39 12.91 -0.64 2.55
CA LYS A 39 13.89 -1.38 3.35
C LYS A 39 13.63 -2.89 3.29
N THR A 40 12.38 -3.31 3.37
CA THR A 40 12.00 -4.73 3.26
C THR A 40 12.34 -5.29 1.88
N LEU A 41 12.03 -4.55 0.81
CA LEU A 41 12.36 -4.91 -0.56
C LEU A 41 13.88 -5.04 -0.75
N ASN A 42 14.65 -4.04 -0.33
CA ASN A 42 16.11 -4.06 -0.43
C ASN A 42 16.73 -5.27 0.30
N THR A 43 16.18 -5.64 1.46
CA THR A 43 16.59 -6.87 2.17
C THR A 43 16.15 -8.14 1.44
N LEU A 44 14.91 -8.21 0.95
CA LEU A 44 14.37 -9.38 0.21
C LEU A 44 15.14 -9.64 -1.08
N CYS A 45 15.52 -8.58 -1.77
CA CYS A 45 16.33 -8.66 -2.97
C CYS A 45 17.81 -8.91 -2.66
N ASN A 46 18.23 -9.03 -1.39
CA ASN A 46 19.63 -9.16 -0.99
C ASN A 46 20.53 -8.07 -1.61
N HIS A 47 20.05 -6.83 -1.61
CA HIS A 47 20.70 -5.68 -2.28
C HIS A 47 20.90 -5.84 -3.80
N SER A 48 20.17 -6.76 -4.43
CA SER A 48 20.05 -6.89 -5.90
C SER A 48 18.95 -5.98 -6.43
N GLY A 49 19.10 -5.55 -7.68
CA GLY A 49 18.16 -4.68 -8.37
C GLY A 49 18.42 -3.20 -8.11
N ASP A 50 17.87 -2.37 -8.99
CA ASP A 50 18.08 -0.93 -8.95
C ASP A 50 17.35 -0.27 -7.77
N ALA A 51 18.05 0.59 -7.03
CA ALA A 51 17.52 1.24 -5.83
C ALA A 51 16.37 2.22 -6.14
N GLU A 52 16.39 2.86 -7.32
CA GLU A 52 15.34 3.75 -7.78
C GLU A 52 14.09 2.96 -8.15
N VAL A 53 14.24 1.82 -8.84
CA VAL A 53 13.13 0.89 -9.16
C VAL A 53 12.49 0.32 -7.88
N LEU A 54 13.30 -0.06 -6.89
CA LEU A 54 12.81 -0.55 -5.60
C LEU A 54 12.04 0.54 -4.84
N HIS A 55 12.52 1.78 -4.90
CA HIS A 55 11.87 2.92 -4.26
C HIS A 55 10.54 3.28 -4.95
N GLU A 56 10.50 3.29 -6.29
CA GLU A 56 9.28 3.53 -7.06
C GLU A 56 8.24 2.42 -6.81
N THR A 57 8.68 1.17 -6.74
CA THR A 57 7.84 0.03 -6.40
C THR A 57 7.25 0.18 -5.01
N ALA A 58 8.05 0.60 -4.01
CA ALA A 58 7.55 0.87 -2.66
C ALA A 58 6.49 1.99 -2.65
N MET A 59 6.72 3.08 -3.39
CA MET A 59 5.75 4.18 -3.51
C MET A 59 4.44 3.73 -4.14
N ARG A 60 4.51 2.99 -5.24
CA ARG A 60 3.34 2.45 -5.93
C ARG A 60 2.56 1.52 -5.00
N CYS A 61 3.24 0.58 -4.36
CA CYS A 61 2.60 -0.44 -3.54
C CYS A 61 2.02 0.08 -2.22
N CYS A 62 2.56 1.17 -1.69
CA CYS A 62 1.94 1.88 -0.58
C CYS A 62 0.64 2.60 -0.97
N ARG A 63 0.45 2.94 -2.26
CA ARG A 63 -0.80 3.51 -2.77
C ARG A 63 -1.81 2.45 -3.18
N THR A 64 -1.37 1.35 -3.79
CA THR A 64 -2.26 0.40 -4.47
C THR A 64 -2.34 -0.99 -3.86
N ASN A 65 -1.76 -1.24 -2.66
CA ASN A 65 -1.74 -2.58 -2.03
C ASN A 65 -1.28 -3.68 -3.00
N CYS A 66 0.03 -3.78 -3.25
CA CYS A 66 0.57 -4.85 -4.09
C CYS A 66 0.64 -6.20 -3.37
N VAL A 67 0.71 -7.28 -4.16
CA VAL A 67 1.08 -8.61 -3.67
C VAL A 67 2.60 -8.80 -3.67
N LEU A 68 3.10 -9.72 -2.83
CA LEU A 68 4.54 -9.97 -2.68
C LEU A 68 5.24 -10.32 -4.01
N THR A 69 4.55 -11.02 -4.91
CA THR A 69 5.11 -11.41 -6.21
C THR A 69 5.41 -10.20 -7.10
N GLU A 70 4.54 -9.18 -7.12
CA GLU A 70 4.76 -7.92 -7.85
C GLU A 70 5.89 -7.09 -7.25
N MET A 71 6.10 -7.20 -5.94
CA MET A 71 7.23 -6.57 -5.27
C MET A 71 8.54 -7.24 -5.63
N MET A 72 8.58 -8.57 -5.69
CA MET A 72 9.80 -9.33 -6.00
C MET A 72 10.26 -9.19 -7.45
N THR A 73 9.39 -8.83 -8.39
CA THR A 73 9.82 -8.53 -9.76
C THR A 73 10.75 -7.33 -9.82
N ALA A 74 10.66 -6.39 -8.87
CA ALA A 74 11.58 -5.26 -8.79
C ALA A 74 13.03 -5.66 -8.44
N CYS A 75 13.23 -6.82 -7.79
CA CYS A 75 14.57 -7.30 -7.44
C CYS A 75 15.42 -7.71 -8.66
N THR A 76 14.77 -7.95 -9.80
CA THR A 76 15.39 -8.45 -11.03
C THR A 76 15.34 -7.43 -12.17
N LEU A 77 14.67 -6.30 -11.95
CA LEU A 77 14.59 -5.20 -12.90
C LEU A 77 15.77 -4.26 -12.63
N ASP A 78 16.72 -4.26 -13.55
CA ASP A 78 17.78 -3.25 -13.64
C ASP A 78 17.44 -2.32 -14.81
N ASP A 79 17.77 -1.04 -14.68
CA ASP A 79 17.55 0.02 -15.70
C ASP A 79 18.19 -0.35 -17.08
N ASN A 80 19.11 -1.32 -17.09
CA ASN A 80 19.77 -1.90 -18.27
C ASN A 80 18.99 -3.03 -18.98
N SER A 81 17.72 -3.24 -18.68
CA SER A 81 16.89 -4.30 -19.31
C SER A 81 15.96 -3.81 -20.43
N ILE A 82 16.29 -2.67 -21.05
CA ILE A 82 15.70 -2.15 -22.31
C ILE A 82 16.71 -2.30 -23.45
#